data_AF-A0A1J4UY23-F1
#
_entry.id   AF-A0A1J4UY23-F1
#
_cell.length_a   1.000
_cell.length_b   1.000
_cell.length_c   1.000
_cell.angle_alpha   90.00
_cell.angle_beta   90.00
_cell.angle_gamma   90.00
#
_symmetry.space_group_name_H-M   'P 1'
#
loop_
_entity.id
_entity.type
_entity.pdbx_description
1 polymer ?
#
loop_
_entity_poly.entity_id
_entity_poly.type
_entity_poly.pdbx_seq_one_letter_code
_entity_poly.pdbx_strand_id
1 'polypeptide(L)'
;MGVTSIKLAALALLLFAVPALALSSAQVLDAVNGEKGYLSQGESASLLLDRPLDVEGGNYWVVYTYLTSNPNTRNAYLVVDDASGALVTENDVLLSVFAVVAGYDYLTTLESNSLSADDLNVFLSEAGSGLDGLESKYRTIVTNQLADKYDTFDFSPLQTGLEDLRAKHDEARDSVNAVFEQRQTFKTFYSNYDLESYIKSYNESFSRFSAVSRASKAYDQAVRDKIDEATNSPTLNFSDKQQLKDGLEKLFTSGNYEAFYKSVVEPGSNKASASLAAARLGVARQAESTRYVVAKKEAEHAYSKELVNRVSDLLSSSNAGVIRSCGLDSAPLKEAWVELRALMENPSNSSIDSYGTVPAIAASVSVLADSLQSSLEECINAPNVDGTPAAPDYSLVYAFVLVVAVVGAAVVLYRRYRQAQEEQ
;
A
#
# COMPACT_ATOMS: atom_id res chain seq x y z
N MET A 1 38.17 43.45 -13.47
CA MET A 1 37.18 43.16 -12.42
C MET A 1 35.87 42.79 -13.11
N GLY A 2 35.31 41.59 -12.91
CA GLY A 2 33.96 41.30 -13.44
C GLY A 2 33.63 39.88 -13.93
N VAL A 3 34.33 38.80 -13.52
CA VAL A 3 33.96 37.43 -13.97
C VAL A 3 33.76 36.42 -12.84
N THR A 4 34.03 36.79 -11.58
CA THR A 4 33.92 35.88 -10.42
C THR A 4 32.55 35.88 -9.74
N SER A 5 31.68 36.87 -10.02
CA SER A 5 30.41 37.02 -9.29
C SER A 5 29.25 36.20 -9.85
N ILE A 6 29.29 35.77 -11.12
CA ILE A 6 28.20 35.00 -11.75
C ILE A 6 28.26 33.52 -11.33
N LYS A 7 29.46 32.97 -11.12
CA LYS A 7 29.62 31.57 -10.69
C LYS A 7 29.20 31.34 -9.23
N LEU A 8 29.37 32.32 -8.35
CA LEU A 8 28.87 32.22 -6.97
C LEU A 8 27.35 32.38 -6.88
N ALA A 9 26.72 33.20 -7.73
CA ALA A 9 25.27 33.32 -7.79
C ALA A 9 24.61 32.05 -8.35
N ALA A 10 25.21 31.43 -9.37
CA ALA A 10 24.76 30.13 -9.89
C ALA A 10 24.96 28.98 -8.89
N LEU A 11 26.02 29.02 -8.07
CA LEU A 11 26.26 28.05 -7.00
C LEU A 11 25.30 28.25 -5.80
N ALA A 12 24.92 29.50 -5.50
CA ALA A 12 23.89 29.81 -4.50
C ALA A 12 22.48 29.40 -4.96
N LEU A 13 22.18 29.51 -6.26
CA LEU A 13 20.93 29.00 -6.86
C LEU A 13 20.84 27.46 -6.86
N LEU A 14 21.97 26.74 -6.89
CA LEU A 14 22.03 25.28 -6.71
C LEU A 14 21.96 24.82 -5.25
N LEU A 15 22.08 25.75 -4.29
CA LEU A 15 22.01 25.47 -2.84
C LEU A 15 20.66 25.86 -2.21
N PHE A 16 19.76 26.51 -2.96
CA PHE A 16 18.35 26.47 -2.62
C PHE A 16 17.83 25.11 -3.07
N ALA A 17 17.72 24.18 -2.10
CA ALA A 17 16.77 23.09 -2.22
C ALA A 17 15.45 23.72 -2.64
N VAL A 18 15.08 23.57 -3.92
CA VAL A 18 13.71 23.80 -4.34
C VAL A 18 12.92 22.89 -3.41
N PRO A 19 12.06 23.43 -2.51
CA PRO A 19 11.14 22.54 -1.83
C PRO A 19 10.44 21.80 -2.96
N ALA A 20 10.64 20.49 -3.06
CA ALA A 20 9.91 19.67 -4.01
C ALA A 20 8.45 20.06 -3.80
N LEU A 21 7.88 20.76 -4.79
CA LEU A 21 6.54 21.31 -4.66
C LEU A 21 5.65 20.08 -4.52
N ALA A 22 5.03 19.94 -3.35
CA ALA A 22 4.07 18.87 -3.09
C ALA A 22 3.10 18.80 -4.27
N LEU A 23 2.92 17.60 -4.82
CA LEU A 23 2.10 17.43 -6.01
C LEU A 23 0.66 17.79 -5.68
N SER A 24 0.01 18.49 -6.59
CA SER A 24 -1.44 18.69 -6.50
C SER A 24 -2.17 17.38 -6.80
N SER A 25 -3.39 17.25 -6.26
CA SER A 25 -4.28 16.13 -6.55
C SER A 25 -4.49 15.88 -8.05
N ALA A 26 -4.55 16.94 -8.85
CA ALA A 26 -4.65 16.85 -10.31
C ALA A 26 -3.39 16.24 -10.94
N GLN A 27 -2.20 16.66 -10.50
CA GLN A 27 -0.94 16.13 -11.02
C GLN A 27 -0.74 14.65 -10.67
N VAL A 28 -1.18 14.22 -9.49
CA VAL A 28 -1.15 12.80 -9.08
C VAL A 28 -2.08 11.97 -9.96
N LEU A 29 -3.31 12.44 -10.19
CA LEU A 29 -4.26 11.74 -11.05
C LEU A 29 -3.77 11.74 -12.51
N ASP A 30 -3.18 12.82 -12.99
CA ASP A 30 -2.56 12.89 -14.33
C ASP A 30 -1.38 11.92 -14.47
N ALA A 31 -0.55 11.76 -13.42
CA ALA A 31 0.54 10.78 -13.42
C ALA A 31 0.01 9.33 -13.49
N VAL A 32 -1.08 9.03 -12.79
CA VAL A 32 -1.76 7.72 -12.87
C VAL A 32 -2.45 7.50 -14.23
N ASN A 33 -2.94 8.57 -14.85
CA ASN A 33 -3.66 8.56 -16.13
C ASN A 33 -2.75 8.76 -17.36
N GLY A 34 -1.45 9.01 -17.17
CA GLY A 34 -0.53 9.46 -18.23
C GLY A 34 -0.17 8.40 -19.28
N GLU A 35 0.91 8.61 -20.04
CA GLU A 35 1.29 7.78 -21.19
C GLU A 35 1.62 6.30 -20.84
N LYS A 36 2.04 6.05 -19.60
CA LYS A 36 2.18 4.69 -19.01
C LYS A 36 0.92 4.21 -18.27
N GLY A 37 -0.20 4.91 -18.43
CA GLY A 37 -1.35 4.95 -17.53
C GLY A 37 -1.73 3.60 -16.93
N TYR A 38 -1.89 3.60 -15.60
CA TYR A 38 -2.22 2.39 -14.83
C TYR A 38 -3.72 2.07 -14.87
N LEU A 39 -4.50 2.94 -15.52
CA LEU A 39 -5.90 2.74 -15.86
C LEU A 39 -6.04 2.33 -17.33
N SER A 40 -6.89 1.34 -17.56
CA SER A 40 -7.35 0.95 -18.89
C SER A 40 -8.52 1.83 -19.34
N GLN A 41 -8.87 1.78 -20.63
CA GLN A 41 -9.98 2.57 -21.18
C GLN A 41 -11.30 2.27 -20.44
N GLY A 42 -11.93 3.30 -19.87
CA GLY A 42 -13.18 3.17 -19.09
C GLY A 42 -12.98 2.85 -17.61
N GLU A 43 -11.74 2.75 -17.13
CA GLU A 43 -11.40 2.71 -15.71
C GLU A 43 -11.26 4.15 -15.19
N SER A 44 -11.56 4.36 -13.92
CA SER A 44 -11.43 5.66 -13.26
C SER A 44 -10.54 5.55 -12.02
N ALA A 45 -9.94 6.66 -11.63
CA ALA A 45 -9.20 6.79 -10.39
C ALA A 45 -9.76 7.91 -9.54
N SER A 46 -9.70 7.73 -8.22
CA SER A 46 -9.99 8.77 -7.24
C SER A 46 -8.98 8.70 -6.12
N LEU A 47 -8.59 9.85 -5.59
CA LEU A 47 -7.77 9.89 -4.39
C LEU A 47 -8.62 9.43 -3.20
N LEU A 48 -8.04 8.60 -2.34
CA LEU A 48 -8.70 8.16 -1.11
C LEU A 48 -8.90 9.33 -0.14
N LEU A 49 -7.92 10.24 -0.10
CA LEU A 49 -7.86 11.41 0.78
C LEU A 49 -7.59 12.67 -0.05
N ASP A 50 -7.91 13.83 0.50
CA ASP A 50 -7.71 15.13 -0.13
C ASP A 50 -6.25 15.62 -0.08
N ARG A 51 -5.37 14.90 0.63
CA ARG A 51 -3.95 15.20 0.87
C ARG A 51 -3.12 13.90 0.95
N PRO A 52 -1.79 13.96 0.78
CA PRO A 52 -0.96 12.77 0.95
C PRO A 52 -0.90 12.33 2.42
N LEU A 53 -0.71 11.02 2.62
CA LEU A 53 -0.45 10.40 3.92
C LEU A 53 1.02 10.60 4.31
N ASP A 54 1.27 11.08 5.52
CA ASP A 54 2.62 11.08 6.11
C ASP A 54 2.90 9.72 6.76
N VAL A 55 3.86 8.99 6.20
CA VAL A 55 4.26 7.65 6.64
C VAL A 55 5.78 7.57 6.70
N GLU A 56 6.31 7.32 7.90
CA GLU A 56 7.74 7.02 8.13
C GLU A 56 8.72 8.06 7.53
N GLY A 57 8.30 9.33 7.48
CA GLY A 57 9.13 10.43 6.95
C GLY A 57 8.99 10.67 5.45
N GLY A 58 8.07 9.98 4.78
CA GLY A 58 7.66 10.22 3.39
C GLY A 58 6.18 10.63 3.30
N ASN A 59 5.81 11.25 2.18
CA ASN A 59 4.43 11.65 1.90
C ASN A 59 3.90 10.89 0.68
N TYR A 60 2.75 10.25 0.81
CA TYR A 60 2.23 9.32 -0.18
C TYR A 60 0.75 9.54 -0.49
N TRP A 61 0.43 9.71 -1.77
CA TRP A 61 -0.93 9.71 -2.24
C TRP A 61 -1.43 8.29 -2.44
N VAL A 62 -2.63 8.00 -1.94
CA VAL A 62 -3.31 6.72 -2.15
C VAL A 62 -4.42 6.93 -3.18
N VAL A 63 -4.28 6.27 -4.32
CA VAL A 63 -5.18 6.37 -5.47
C VAL A 63 -5.97 5.08 -5.58
N TYR A 64 -7.28 5.16 -5.44
CA TYR A 64 -8.19 4.05 -5.64
C TYR A 64 -8.56 3.94 -7.13
N THR A 65 -8.42 2.75 -7.71
CA THR A 65 -8.73 2.49 -9.12
C THR A 65 -9.95 1.58 -9.27
N TYR A 66 -10.91 2.02 -10.09
CA TYR A 66 -12.11 1.27 -10.43
C TYR A 66 -11.85 0.44 -11.68
N LEU A 67 -11.53 -0.84 -11.49
CA LEU A 67 -11.22 -1.75 -12.60
C LEU A 67 -12.52 -2.36 -13.14
N THR A 68 -12.95 -1.90 -14.31
CA THR A 68 -14.20 -2.36 -14.96
C THR A 68 -14.00 -3.60 -15.84
N SER A 69 -12.74 -3.89 -16.20
CA SER A 69 -12.39 -4.85 -17.23
C SER A 69 -12.52 -6.34 -16.83
N ASN A 70 -12.64 -6.66 -15.54
CA ASN A 70 -12.85 -8.05 -15.09
C ASN A 70 -13.50 -8.12 -13.69
N PRO A 71 -14.69 -8.75 -13.52
CA PRO A 71 -15.48 -8.75 -12.28
C PRO A 71 -14.82 -9.48 -11.11
N ASN A 72 -13.74 -10.23 -11.35
CA ASN A 72 -12.94 -10.87 -10.30
C ASN A 72 -11.71 -10.03 -9.88
N THR A 73 -11.42 -8.93 -10.60
CA THR A 73 -10.35 -8.00 -10.24
C THR A 73 -10.89 -7.08 -9.18
N ARG A 74 -10.36 -7.19 -7.97
CA ARG A 74 -10.69 -6.25 -6.90
C ARG A 74 -10.23 -4.87 -7.34
N ASN A 75 -10.98 -3.83 -6.96
CA ASN A 75 -10.51 -2.47 -7.05
C ASN A 75 -9.13 -2.39 -6.38
N ALA A 76 -8.17 -1.78 -7.06
CA ALA A 76 -6.79 -1.75 -6.61
C ALA A 76 -6.46 -0.38 -6.02
N TYR A 77 -5.51 -0.36 -5.09
CA TYR A 77 -4.92 0.87 -4.63
C TYR A 77 -3.55 1.03 -5.27
N LEU A 78 -3.24 2.22 -5.72
CA LEU A 78 -1.91 2.65 -6.14
C LEU A 78 -1.38 3.65 -5.12
N VAL A 79 -0.07 3.64 -4.91
CA VAL A 79 0.60 4.56 -4.00
C VAL A 79 1.57 5.38 -4.81
N VAL A 80 1.43 6.70 -4.76
CA VAL A 80 2.26 7.66 -5.49
C VAL A 80 3.06 8.48 -4.48
N ASP A 81 4.36 8.56 -4.65
CA ASP A 81 5.24 9.42 -3.85
C ASP A 81 4.97 10.90 -4.17
N ASP A 82 4.72 11.72 -3.15
CA ASP A 82 4.33 13.13 -3.31
C ASP A 82 5.45 14.02 -3.88
N ALA A 83 6.72 13.67 -3.65
CA ALA A 83 7.84 14.48 -4.09
C ALA A 83 8.23 14.22 -5.56
N SER A 84 8.20 12.95 -5.97
CA SER A 84 8.63 12.50 -7.29
C SER A 84 7.48 12.25 -8.28
N GLY A 85 6.28 11.99 -7.77
CA GLY A 85 5.14 11.54 -8.58
C GLY A 85 5.30 10.11 -9.10
N ALA A 86 6.33 9.39 -8.65
CA ALA A 86 6.54 8.00 -9.02
C ALA A 86 5.61 7.07 -8.24
N LEU A 87 5.25 5.93 -8.84
CA LEU A 87 4.58 4.88 -8.08
C LEU A 87 5.56 4.19 -7.14
N VAL A 88 5.12 3.99 -5.91
CA VAL A 88 5.84 3.25 -4.89
C VAL A 88 5.64 1.75 -5.12
N THR A 89 6.74 1.01 -5.12
CA THR A 89 6.72 -0.45 -5.28
C THR A 89 7.50 -1.18 -4.18
N GLU A 90 8.22 -0.41 -3.36
CA GLU A 90 8.94 -0.85 -2.17
C GLU A 90 7.96 -1.49 -1.19
N ASN A 91 8.17 -2.77 -0.92
CA ASN A 91 7.20 -3.59 -0.21
C ASN A 91 6.99 -3.13 1.24
N ASP A 92 8.05 -2.72 1.92
CA ASP A 92 8.00 -2.14 3.26
C ASP A 92 7.19 -0.83 3.30
N VAL A 93 7.44 0.10 2.39
CA VAL A 93 6.68 1.36 2.29
C VAL A 93 5.21 1.08 2.00
N LEU A 94 4.91 0.19 1.05
CA LEU A 94 3.53 -0.20 0.73
C LEU A 94 2.81 -0.83 1.93
N LEU A 95 3.48 -1.71 2.69
CA LEU A 95 2.90 -2.30 3.90
C LEU A 95 2.60 -1.22 4.95
N SER A 96 3.49 -0.25 5.14
CA SER A 96 3.30 0.87 6.06
C SER A 96 2.12 1.76 5.63
N VAL A 97 2.08 2.18 4.35
CA VAL A 97 0.98 2.99 3.80
C VAL A 97 -0.35 2.25 3.90
N PHE A 98 -0.41 0.97 3.52
CA PHE A 98 -1.65 0.21 3.58
C PHE A 98 -2.07 -0.15 5.01
N ALA A 99 -1.17 -0.20 5.98
CA ALA A 99 -1.53 -0.30 7.38
C ALA A 99 -2.28 0.95 7.85
N VAL A 100 -1.87 2.14 7.41
CA VAL A 100 -2.57 3.41 7.67
C VAL A 100 -3.95 3.43 7.00
N VAL A 101 -4.03 3.06 5.72
CA VAL A 101 -5.31 2.94 4.99
C VAL A 101 -6.26 1.97 5.71
N ALA A 102 -5.76 0.80 6.12
CA ALA A 102 -6.53 -0.18 6.87
C ALA A 102 -7.04 0.37 8.22
N GLY A 103 -6.22 1.15 8.92
CA GLY A 103 -6.61 1.83 10.16
C GLY A 103 -7.66 2.94 9.94
N TYR A 104 -7.56 3.65 8.83
CA TYR A 104 -8.53 4.68 8.44
C TYR A 104 -9.89 4.08 8.06
N ASP A 105 -9.90 3.03 7.24
CA ASP A 105 -11.12 2.29 6.88
C ASP A 105 -11.80 1.70 8.11
N TYR A 106 -10.99 1.18 9.05
CA TYR A 106 -11.44 0.69 10.34
C TYR A 106 -12.23 1.76 11.12
N LEU A 107 -11.68 2.97 11.28
CA LEU A 107 -12.34 4.06 11.98
C LEU A 107 -13.59 4.54 11.25
N THR A 108 -13.51 4.68 9.92
CA THR A 108 -14.65 5.12 9.10
C THR A 108 -15.81 4.12 9.18
N THR A 109 -15.51 2.82 9.16
CA THR A 109 -16.50 1.75 9.31
C THR A 109 -17.11 1.72 10.71
N LEU A 110 -16.31 1.99 11.74
CA LEU A 110 -16.78 2.06 13.12
C LEU A 110 -17.68 3.28 13.38
N GLU A 111 -17.26 4.47 12.94
CA GLU A 111 -18.05 5.70 13.05
C GLU A 111 -19.39 5.57 12.31
N SER A 112 -19.44 4.83 11.20
CA SER A 112 -20.67 4.65 10.40
C SER A 112 -21.59 3.52 10.87
N ASN A 113 -21.07 2.44 11.46
CA ASN A 113 -21.86 1.23 11.81
C ASN A 113 -21.93 0.92 13.31
N SER A 114 -21.29 1.72 14.17
CA SER A 114 -21.25 1.52 15.63
C SER A 114 -21.56 2.82 16.39
N LEU A 115 -20.56 3.49 16.99
CA LEU A 115 -20.71 4.79 17.65
C LEU A 115 -19.73 5.78 17.05
N SER A 116 -20.20 6.97 16.72
CA SER A 116 -19.29 8.08 16.50
C SER A 116 -18.73 8.60 17.82
N ALA A 117 -17.62 9.34 17.78
CA ALA A 117 -17.14 10.09 18.94
C ALA A 117 -18.23 11.05 19.48
N ASP A 118 -19.07 11.59 18.58
CA ASP A 118 -20.20 12.46 18.91
C ASP A 118 -21.24 11.74 19.77
N ASP A 119 -21.59 10.50 19.43
CA ASP A 119 -22.54 9.68 20.21
C ASP A 119 -22.02 9.40 21.63
N LEU A 120 -20.72 9.10 21.76
CA LEU A 120 -20.08 8.88 23.06
C LEU A 120 -20.13 10.14 23.95
N ASN A 121 -19.97 11.31 23.34
CA ASN A 121 -20.01 12.59 24.04
C ASN A 121 -21.42 12.96 24.52
N VAL A 122 -22.44 12.73 23.70
CA VAL A 122 -23.85 12.94 24.08
C VAL A 122 -24.17 12.08 25.29
N PHE A 123 -23.82 10.79 25.25
CA PHE A 123 -24.05 9.89 26.37
C PHE A 123 -23.32 10.35 27.64
N LEU A 124 -22.05 10.75 27.56
CA LEU A 124 -21.32 11.26 28.73
C LEU A 124 -21.95 12.51 29.32
N SER A 125 -22.48 13.40 28.49
CA SER A 125 -23.15 14.61 28.93
C SER A 125 -24.46 14.30 29.67
N GLU A 126 -25.26 13.38 29.14
CA GLU A 126 -26.49 12.89 29.78
C GLU A 126 -26.18 12.15 31.09
N ALA A 127 -25.19 11.26 31.07
CA ALA A 127 -24.71 10.53 32.23
C ALA A 127 -24.21 11.48 33.33
N GLY A 128 -23.45 12.51 32.97
CA GLY A 128 -22.92 13.52 33.89
C GLY A 128 -24.05 14.30 34.57
N SER A 129 -25.07 14.70 33.80
CA SER A 129 -26.27 15.34 34.36
C SER A 129 -27.02 14.42 35.33
N GLY A 130 -27.09 13.12 35.01
CA GLY A 130 -27.65 12.11 35.92
C GLY A 130 -26.86 11.97 37.22
N LEU A 131 -25.53 12.05 37.15
CA LEU A 131 -24.63 11.98 38.29
C LEU A 131 -24.71 13.23 39.18
N ASP A 132 -24.78 14.43 38.59
CA ASP A 132 -25.05 15.67 39.34
C ASP A 132 -26.39 15.60 40.09
N GLY A 133 -27.42 15.06 39.44
CA GLY A 133 -28.71 14.79 40.07
C GLY A 133 -28.63 13.79 41.23
N LEU A 134 -27.81 12.75 41.08
CA LEU A 134 -27.57 11.75 42.11
C LEU A 134 -26.80 12.33 43.30
N GLU A 135 -25.77 13.15 43.08
CA GLU A 135 -25.05 13.87 44.13
C GLU A 135 -25.97 14.82 44.91
N SER A 136 -26.87 15.52 44.22
CA SER A 136 -27.88 16.37 44.85
C SER A 136 -28.85 15.57 45.72
N LYS A 137 -29.31 14.41 45.23
CA LYS A 137 -30.14 13.48 46.01
C LYS A 137 -29.40 12.95 47.22
N TYR A 138 -28.13 12.54 47.06
CA TYR A 138 -27.29 12.06 48.15
C TYR A 138 -27.17 13.11 49.26
N ARG A 139 -26.81 14.36 48.92
CA ARG A 139 -26.75 15.45 49.92
C ARG A 139 -28.09 15.68 50.61
N THR A 140 -29.17 15.68 49.85
CA THR A 140 -30.51 15.94 50.41
C THR A 140 -30.97 14.83 51.35
N ILE A 141 -30.74 13.56 50.98
CA ILE A 141 -31.24 12.41 51.72
C ILE A 141 -30.26 12.03 52.83
N VAL A 142 -29.01 11.76 52.49
CA VAL A 142 -28.03 11.26 53.45
C VAL A 142 -27.59 12.38 54.37
N THR A 143 -27.03 13.48 53.84
CA THR A 143 -26.48 14.54 54.68
C THR A 143 -27.55 15.27 55.49
N ASN A 144 -28.69 15.61 54.89
CA ASN A 144 -29.66 16.49 55.54
C ASN A 144 -30.83 15.77 56.24
N GLN A 145 -31.14 14.51 55.90
CA GLN A 145 -32.30 13.79 56.46
C GLN A 145 -31.93 12.58 57.30
N LEU A 146 -30.90 11.83 56.91
CA LEU A 146 -30.58 10.54 57.53
C LEU A 146 -29.40 10.61 58.52
N ALA A 147 -28.30 11.28 58.17
CA ALA A 147 -27.05 11.22 58.93
C ALA A 147 -27.19 11.70 60.38
N ASP A 148 -27.89 12.81 60.60
CA ASP A 148 -28.12 13.35 61.95
C ASP A 148 -29.11 12.52 62.77
N LYS A 149 -30.03 11.81 62.10
CA LYS A 149 -31.08 11.01 62.76
C LYS A 149 -30.63 9.57 63.05
N TYR A 150 -29.69 9.05 62.27
CA TYR A 150 -29.22 7.67 62.32
C TYR A 150 -27.69 7.65 62.44
N ASP A 151 -27.18 8.26 63.51
CA ASP A 151 -25.74 8.41 63.80
C ASP A 151 -24.97 7.08 63.89
N THR A 152 -25.64 5.97 64.19
CA THR A 152 -25.06 4.62 64.21
C THR A 152 -24.88 4.00 62.82
N PHE A 153 -25.45 4.60 61.76
CA PHE A 153 -25.30 4.12 60.39
C PHE A 153 -24.13 4.81 59.69
N ASP A 154 -23.13 4.02 59.30
CA ASP A 154 -22.02 4.53 58.50
C ASP A 154 -22.43 4.68 57.02
N PHE A 155 -22.59 5.92 56.55
CA PHE A 155 -22.88 6.22 55.14
C PHE A 155 -21.63 6.48 54.29
N SER A 156 -20.43 6.37 54.86
CA SER A 156 -19.18 6.59 54.13
C SER A 156 -19.00 5.70 52.89
N PRO A 157 -19.45 4.42 52.86
CA PRO A 157 -19.32 3.59 51.65
C PRO A 157 -20.12 4.14 50.47
N LEU A 158 -21.25 4.80 50.73
CA LEU A 158 -22.06 5.44 49.69
C LEU A 158 -21.37 6.69 49.15
N GLN A 159 -20.75 7.49 50.03
CA GLN A 159 -19.97 8.66 49.62
C GLN A 159 -18.78 8.24 48.76
N THR A 160 -17.98 7.28 49.23
CA THR A 160 -16.81 6.78 48.51
C THR A 160 -17.19 6.16 47.17
N GLY A 161 -18.30 5.40 47.10
CA GLY A 161 -18.78 4.84 45.83
C GLY A 161 -19.24 5.91 44.84
N LEU A 162 -19.86 7.00 45.33
CA LEU A 162 -20.27 8.12 44.49
C LEU A 162 -19.08 8.93 43.96
N GLU A 163 -18.08 9.16 44.82
CA GLU A 163 -16.81 9.81 44.44
C GLU A 163 -16.04 8.99 43.41
N ASP A 164 -15.96 7.65 43.56
CA ASP A 164 -15.34 6.77 42.56
C ASP A 164 -16.12 6.78 41.24
N LEU A 165 -17.45 6.70 41.29
CA LEU A 165 -18.28 6.80 40.09
C LEU A 165 -18.05 8.12 39.35
N ARG A 166 -17.92 9.25 40.08
CA ARG A 166 -17.57 10.56 39.51
C ARG A 166 -16.19 10.56 38.88
N ALA A 167 -15.18 10.08 39.60
CA ALA A 167 -13.83 9.99 39.06
C ALA A 167 -13.78 9.16 37.78
N LYS A 168 -14.48 8.01 37.72
CA LYS A 168 -14.54 7.18 36.50
C LYS A 168 -15.31 7.85 35.36
N HIS A 169 -16.37 8.59 35.67
CA HIS A 169 -17.10 9.37 34.67
C HIS A 169 -16.20 10.46 34.06
N ASP A 170 -15.48 11.21 34.90
CA ASP A 170 -14.55 12.25 34.46
C ASP A 170 -13.38 11.66 33.64
N GLU A 171 -12.81 10.53 34.05
CA GLU A 171 -11.79 9.81 33.25
C GLU A 171 -12.32 9.38 31.87
N ALA A 172 -13.59 8.93 31.79
CA ALA A 172 -14.22 8.58 30.51
C ALA A 172 -14.46 9.80 29.63
N ARG A 173 -14.84 10.93 30.24
CA ARG A 173 -15.00 12.22 29.57
C ARG A 173 -13.68 12.72 28.99
N ASP A 174 -12.61 12.69 29.76
CA ASP A 174 -11.29 13.10 29.28
C ASP A 174 -10.80 12.22 28.13
N SER A 175 -11.06 10.92 28.21
CA SER A 175 -10.73 9.98 27.11
C SER A 175 -11.51 10.32 25.83
N VAL A 176 -12.80 10.64 25.92
CA VAL A 176 -13.59 11.05 24.74
C VAL A 176 -13.15 12.42 24.20
N ASN A 177 -12.77 13.37 25.05
CA ASN A 177 -12.17 14.63 24.59
C ASN A 177 -10.88 14.38 23.80
N ALA A 178 -10.00 13.50 24.30
CA ALA A 178 -8.79 13.10 23.59
C ALA A 178 -9.11 12.47 22.23
N VAL A 179 -10.16 11.65 22.13
CA VAL A 179 -10.64 11.10 20.85
C VAL A 179 -10.94 12.21 19.84
N PHE A 180 -11.62 13.29 20.24
CA PHE A 180 -11.89 14.42 19.34
C PHE A 180 -10.64 15.17 18.93
N GLU A 181 -9.75 15.47 19.89
CA GLU A 181 -8.49 16.17 19.61
C GLU A 181 -7.63 15.38 18.63
N GLN A 182 -7.50 14.07 18.84
CA GLN A 182 -6.74 13.19 17.94
C GLN A 182 -7.42 13.03 16.58
N ARG A 183 -8.76 12.96 16.51
CA ARG A 183 -9.51 12.96 15.25
C ARG A 183 -9.23 14.20 14.41
N GLN A 184 -9.25 15.38 15.05
CA GLN A 184 -9.00 16.65 14.37
C GLN A 184 -7.54 16.77 13.92
N THR A 185 -6.61 16.34 14.77
CA THR A 185 -5.18 16.30 14.45
C THR A 185 -4.93 15.40 13.23
N PHE A 186 -5.45 14.17 13.27
CA PHE A 186 -5.34 13.25 12.14
C PHE A 186 -5.98 13.80 10.86
N LYS A 187 -7.18 14.40 10.91
CA LYS A 187 -7.79 15.02 9.72
C LYS A 187 -7.02 16.24 9.19
N THR A 188 -6.18 16.85 10.02
CA THR A 188 -5.35 18.00 9.63
C THR A 188 -4.08 17.55 8.92
N PHE A 189 -3.45 16.48 9.40
CA PHE A 189 -2.11 16.06 8.98
C PHE A 189 -2.07 14.74 8.20
N TYR A 190 -3.08 13.89 8.33
CA TYR A 190 -3.14 12.55 7.74
C TYR A 190 -1.85 11.71 7.97
N SER A 191 -1.30 11.79 9.18
CA SER A 191 -0.09 11.06 9.53
C SER A 191 -0.39 9.69 10.14
N ASN A 192 0.52 8.74 9.95
CA ASN A 192 0.45 7.43 10.61
C ASN A 192 0.41 7.56 12.14
N TYR A 193 1.29 8.40 12.70
CA TYR A 193 1.39 8.59 14.15
C TYR A 193 0.09 9.13 14.77
N ASP A 194 -0.55 10.09 14.10
CA ASP A 194 -1.82 10.65 14.58
C ASP A 194 -2.96 9.64 14.43
N LEU A 195 -2.94 8.81 13.39
CA LEU A 195 -3.92 7.73 13.21
C LEU A 195 -3.81 6.68 14.32
N GLU A 196 -2.59 6.23 14.63
CA GLU A 196 -2.36 5.28 15.73
C GLU A 196 -2.83 5.86 17.07
N SER A 197 -2.52 7.15 17.32
CA SER A 197 -2.96 7.88 18.51
C SER A 197 -4.48 8.02 18.57
N TYR A 198 -5.13 8.23 17.43
CA TYR A 198 -6.58 8.30 17.33
C TYR A 198 -7.23 6.94 17.63
N ILE A 199 -6.78 5.86 16.97
CA ILE A 199 -7.26 4.49 17.22
C ILE A 199 -7.06 4.10 18.68
N LYS A 200 -5.91 4.42 19.26
CA LYS A 200 -5.61 4.14 20.67
C LYS A 200 -6.58 4.86 21.60
N SER A 201 -6.72 6.17 21.45
CA SER A 201 -7.64 6.99 22.26
C SER A 201 -9.07 6.48 22.14
N TYR A 202 -9.48 6.12 20.92
CA TYR A 202 -10.81 5.61 20.64
C TYR A 202 -11.06 4.26 21.34
N ASN A 203 -10.09 3.34 21.28
CA ASN A 203 -10.17 2.06 21.99
C ASN A 203 -10.14 2.22 23.53
N GLU A 204 -9.33 3.14 24.06
CA GLU A 204 -9.27 3.43 25.48
C GLU A 204 -10.61 3.91 26.03
N SER A 205 -11.38 4.68 25.24
CA SER A 205 -12.69 5.16 25.65
C SER A 205 -13.66 4.03 26.04
N PHE A 206 -13.72 2.92 25.29
CA PHE A 206 -14.55 1.76 25.65
C PHE A 206 -14.16 1.15 27.01
N SER A 207 -12.86 1.09 27.31
CA SER A 207 -12.35 0.61 28.60
C SER A 207 -12.79 1.53 29.74
N ARG A 208 -12.76 2.85 29.53
CA ARG A 208 -13.24 3.84 30.51
C ARG A 208 -14.75 3.74 30.73
N PHE A 209 -15.55 3.59 29.67
CA PHE A 209 -16.99 3.32 29.82
C PHE A 209 -17.27 2.03 30.60
N SER A 210 -16.46 0.99 30.41
CA SER A 210 -16.53 -0.25 31.21
C SER A 210 -16.25 0.00 32.69
N ALA A 211 -15.29 0.88 33.01
CA ALA A 211 -14.98 1.27 34.39
C ALA A 211 -16.15 2.03 35.03
N VAL A 212 -16.77 2.97 34.33
CA VAL A 212 -17.98 3.69 34.81
C VAL A 212 -19.12 2.72 35.11
N SER A 213 -19.39 1.77 34.20
CA SER A 213 -20.44 0.77 34.41
C SER A 213 -20.19 -0.10 35.65
N ARG A 214 -18.93 -0.50 35.89
CA ARG A 214 -18.54 -1.25 37.09
C ARG A 214 -18.66 -0.42 38.37
N ALA A 215 -18.24 0.84 38.36
CA ALA A 215 -18.38 1.75 39.50
C ALA A 215 -19.87 1.99 39.84
N SER A 216 -20.73 2.18 38.83
CA SER A 216 -22.18 2.33 39.00
C SER A 216 -22.81 1.10 39.65
N LYS A 217 -22.41 -0.11 39.24
CA LYS A 217 -22.84 -1.36 39.89
C LYS A 217 -22.38 -1.47 41.33
N ALA A 218 -21.12 -1.13 41.61
CA ALA A 218 -20.57 -1.18 42.96
C ALA A 218 -21.30 -0.21 43.89
N TYR A 219 -21.60 0.99 43.39
CA TYR A 219 -22.39 1.97 44.11
C TYR A 219 -23.85 1.50 44.35
N ASP A 220 -24.54 0.98 43.33
CA ASP A 220 -25.89 0.42 43.50
C ASP A 220 -25.89 -0.77 44.48
N GLN A 221 -24.83 -1.58 44.49
CA GLN A 221 -24.68 -2.65 45.48
C GLN A 221 -24.51 -2.09 46.90
N ALA A 222 -23.68 -1.05 47.08
CA ALA A 222 -23.52 -0.40 48.37
C ALA A 222 -24.85 0.19 48.90
N VAL A 223 -25.69 0.74 48.00
CA VAL A 223 -27.05 1.18 48.34
C VAL A 223 -27.92 0.01 48.82
N ARG A 224 -27.89 -1.13 48.12
CA ARG A 224 -28.61 -2.35 48.54
C ARG A 224 -28.15 -2.84 49.90
N ASP A 225 -26.84 -2.93 50.12
CA ASP A 225 -26.26 -3.41 51.37
C ASP A 225 -26.70 -2.51 52.54
N LYS A 226 -26.79 -1.19 52.32
CA LYS A 226 -27.31 -0.24 53.33
C LYS A 226 -28.81 -0.38 53.57
N ILE A 227 -29.61 -0.67 52.55
CA ILE A 227 -31.03 -0.98 52.71
C ILE A 227 -31.21 -2.25 53.54
N ASP A 228 -30.41 -3.28 53.27
CA ASP A 228 -30.47 -4.56 53.99
C ASP A 228 -30.01 -4.40 55.44
N GLU A 229 -28.95 -3.63 55.69
CA GLU A 229 -28.49 -3.26 57.03
C GLU A 229 -29.59 -2.51 57.81
N ALA A 230 -30.23 -1.52 57.17
CA ALA A 230 -31.35 -0.77 57.76
C ALA A 230 -32.54 -1.68 58.10
N THR A 231 -32.93 -2.54 57.16
CA THR A 231 -34.09 -3.43 57.32
C THR A 231 -33.87 -4.47 58.42
N ASN A 232 -32.64 -5.00 58.53
CA ASN A 232 -32.28 -6.03 59.50
C ASN A 232 -31.79 -5.48 60.85
N SER A 233 -31.64 -4.16 60.99
CA SER A 233 -31.17 -3.54 62.23
C SER A 233 -32.08 -3.92 63.42
N PRO A 234 -31.52 -4.45 64.53
CA PRO A 234 -32.28 -4.77 65.73
C PRO A 234 -32.62 -3.54 66.58
N THR A 235 -31.97 -2.39 66.33
CA THR A 235 -32.11 -1.18 67.14
C THR A 235 -33.15 -0.21 66.59
N LEU A 236 -33.51 -0.31 65.31
CA LEU A 236 -34.49 0.55 64.66
C LEU A 236 -35.91 0.00 64.81
N ASN A 237 -36.88 0.89 65.06
CA ASN A 237 -38.30 0.53 64.99
C ASN A 237 -38.77 0.41 63.54
N PHE A 238 -39.96 -0.17 63.32
CA PHE A 238 -40.50 -0.41 61.98
C PHE A 238 -40.61 0.87 61.12
N SER A 239 -41.05 1.99 61.71
CA SER A 239 -41.20 3.25 60.98
C SER A 239 -39.86 3.82 60.51
N ASP A 240 -38.83 3.73 61.35
CA ASP A 240 -37.48 4.19 61.01
C ASP A 240 -36.82 3.31 59.95
N LYS A 241 -37.02 1.99 60.03
CA LYS A 241 -36.58 1.05 58.98
C LYS A 241 -37.18 1.41 57.62
N GLN A 242 -38.48 1.70 57.59
CA GLN A 242 -39.17 2.06 56.36
C GLN A 242 -38.67 3.42 55.82
N GLN A 243 -38.49 4.43 56.66
CA GLN A 243 -37.97 5.74 56.23
C GLN A 243 -36.54 5.66 55.68
N LEU A 244 -35.65 4.90 56.32
CA LEU A 244 -34.29 4.65 55.84
C LEU A 244 -34.31 3.97 54.48
N LYS A 245 -35.09 2.89 54.36
CA LYS A 245 -35.25 2.17 53.10
C LYS A 245 -35.76 3.08 51.99
N ASP A 246 -36.86 3.78 52.20
CA ASP A 246 -37.48 4.66 51.20
C ASP A 246 -36.55 5.82 50.79
N GLY A 247 -35.71 6.30 51.71
CA GLY A 247 -34.67 7.28 51.44
C GLY A 247 -33.56 6.71 50.57
N LEU A 248 -32.99 5.57 50.98
CA LEU A 248 -31.88 4.91 50.29
C LEU A 248 -32.28 4.40 48.90
N GLU A 249 -33.51 3.92 48.69
CA GLU A 249 -34.00 3.49 47.37
C GLU A 249 -33.98 4.61 46.31
N LYS A 250 -34.05 5.88 46.73
CA LYS A 250 -33.95 7.03 45.81
C LYS A 250 -32.53 7.28 45.32
N LEU A 251 -31.54 6.62 45.93
CA LEU A 251 -30.12 6.77 45.61
C LEU A 251 -29.64 5.78 44.55
N PHE A 252 -30.48 4.90 43.99
CA PHE A 252 -30.06 4.06 42.86
C PHE A 252 -29.76 4.87 41.59
N THR A 253 -28.75 4.45 40.82
CA THR A 253 -28.32 5.08 39.55
C THR A 253 -29.27 4.89 38.37
N SER A 254 -30.48 4.36 38.61
CA SER A 254 -31.51 3.96 37.64
C SER A 254 -31.08 2.97 36.54
N GLY A 255 -29.85 2.43 36.58
CA GLY A 255 -29.36 1.40 35.65
C GLY A 255 -28.94 1.90 34.26
N ASN A 256 -28.92 3.23 34.03
CA ASN A 256 -28.65 3.81 32.70
C ASN A 256 -27.23 3.47 32.20
N TYR A 257 -26.23 3.46 33.08
CA TYR A 257 -24.84 3.15 32.75
C TYR A 257 -24.63 1.72 32.28
N GLU A 258 -25.25 0.75 32.96
CA GLU A 258 -25.18 -0.65 32.56
C GLU A 258 -25.95 -0.92 31.27
N ALA A 259 -27.14 -0.32 31.11
CA ALA A 259 -27.94 -0.47 29.92
C ALA A 259 -27.21 0.04 28.68
N PHE A 260 -26.58 1.21 28.76
CA PHE A 260 -25.76 1.75 27.68
C PHE A 260 -24.53 0.90 27.40
N TYR A 261 -23.80 0.51 28.45
CA TYR A 261 -22.61 -0.33 28.27
C TYR A 261 -22.92 -1.62 27.49
N LYS A 262 -23.98 -2.35 27.87
CA LYS A 262 -24.38 -3.60 27.22
C LYS A 262 -24.96 -3.41 25.82
N SER A 263 -25.75 -2.36 25.61
CA SER A 263 -26.46 -2.18 24.33
C SER A 263 -25.61 -1.50 23.26
N VAL A 264 -24.60 -0.74 23.66
CA VAL A 264 -23.90 0.20 22.77
C VAL A 264 -22.37 0.01 22.83
N VAL A 265 -21.76 0.09 24.03
CA VAL A 265 -20.29 0.06 24.20
C VAL A 265 -19.70 -1.33 23.95
N GLU A 266 -20.27 -2.38 24.55
CA GLU A 266 -19.77 -3.76 24.45
C GLU A 266 -19.86 -4.32 23.02
N PRO A 267 -21.00 -4.19 22.30
CA PRO A 267 -21.06 -4.55 20.88
C PRO A 267 -20.10 -3.73 20.01
N GLY A 268 -19.96 -2.42 20.28
CA GLY A 268 -19.05 -1.54 19.57
C GLY A 268 -17.58 -1.96 19.73
N SER A 269 -17.16 -2.29 20.95
CA SER A 269 -15.80 -2.76 21.27
C SER A 269 -15.47 -4.10 20.59
N ASN A 270 -16.43 -5.03 20.53
CA ASN A 270 -16.25 -6.31 19.87
C ASN A 270 -16.14 -6.14 18.34
N LYS A 271 -17.00 -5.31 17.74
CA LYS A 271 -16.92 -4.96 16.31
C LYS A 271 -15.61 -4.27 15.97
N ALA A 272 -15.14 -3.37 16.84
CA ALA A 272 -13.87 -2.69 16.70
C ALA A 272 -12.70 -3.69 16.61
N SER A 273 -12.60 -4.60 17.58
CA SER A 273 -11.55 -5.61 17.59
C SER A 273 -11.55 -6.50 16.34
N ALA A 274 -12.73 -6.88 15.85
CA ALA A 274 -12.88 -7.70 14.65
C ALA A 274 -12.49 -6.95 13.36
N SER A 275 -12.94 -5.70 13.21
CA SER A 275 -12.65 -4.86 12.04
C SER A 275 -11.15 -4.57 11.92
N LEU A 276 -10.45 -4.30 13.03
CA LEU A 276 -9.00 -4.06 13.01
C LEU A 276 -8.22 -5.30 12.57
N ALA A 277 -8.63 -6.49 13.01
CA ALA A 277 -7.99 -7.75 12.61
C ALA A 277 -8.21 -8.05 11.11
N ALA A 278 -9.43 -7.83 10.60
CA ALA A 278 -9.74 -7.99 9.18
C ALA A 278 -8.97 -7.00 8.30
N ALA A 279 -8.86 -5.74 8.74
CA ALA A 279 -8.14 -4.69 8.04
C ALA A 279 -6.63 -5.03 7.91
N ARG A 280 -6.01 -5.55 9.00
CA ARG A 280 -4.60 -5.99 9.00
C ARG A 280 -4.32 -7.16 8.04
N LEU A 281 -5.24 -8.11 7.90
CA LEU A 281 -5.11 -9.20 6.93
C LEU A 281 -5.21 -8.72 5.47
N GLY A 282 -5.79 -7.53 5.23
CA GLY A 282 -5.89 -6.91 3.92
C GLY A 282 -4.60 -6.24 3.44
N VAL A 283 -3.75 -5.77 4.36
CA VAL A 283 -2.56 -4.94 4.06
C VAL A 283 -1.61 -5.63 3.08
N ALA A 284 -1.18 -6.86 3.37
CA ALA A 284 -0.25 -7.60 2.51
C ALA A 284 -0.84 -7.88 1.12
N ARG A 285 -2.14 -8.20 1.06
CA ARG A 285 -2.82 -8.44 -0.21
C ARG A 285 -2.92 -7.17 -1.06
N GLN A 286 -3.10 -6.01 -0.43
CA GLN A 286 -3.10 -4.74 -1.15
C GLN A 286 -1.70 -4.39 -1.67
N ALA A 287 -0.66 -4.53 -0.86
CA ALA A 287 0.72 -4.33 -1.29
C ALA A 287 1.10 -5.23 -2.48
N GLU A 288 0.73 -6.52 -2.42
CA GLU A 288 0.93 -7.48 -3.50
C GLU A 288 0.14 -7.09 -4.77
N SER A 289 -1.12 -6.66 -4.61
CA SER A 289 -1.96 -6.21 -5.72
C SER A 289 -1.39 -4.96 -6.40
N THR A 290 -0.88 -3.98 -5.65
CA THR A 290 -0.25 -2.78 -6.20
C THR A 290 0.98 -3.17 -7.03
N ARG A 291 1.89 -3.96 -6.45
CA ARG A 291 3.11 -4.42 -7.14
C ARG A 291 2.79 -5.20 -8.42
N TYR A 292 1.75 -6.05 -8.38
CA TYR A 292 1.28 -6.76 -9.56
C TYR A 292 0.79 -5.82 -10.67
N VAL A 293 -0.06 -4.85 -10.33
CA VAL A 293 -0.58 -3.89 -11.32
C VAL A 293 0.56 -3.09 -11.95
N VAL A 294 1.51 -2.60 -11.15
CA VAL A 294 2.66 -1.86 -11.65
C VAL A 294 3.52 -2.72 -12.57
N ALA A 295 3.95 -3.90 -12.10
CA ALA A 295 4.78 -4.81 -12.89
C ALA A 295 4.10 -5.18 -14.22
N LYS A 296 2.81 -5.49 -14.18
CA LYS A 296 2.03 -5.81 -15.39
C LYS A 296 1.99 -4.63 -16.37
N LYS A 297 1.73 -3.40 -15.90
CA LYS A 297 1.63 -2.22 -16.78
C LYS A 297 2.98 -1.82 -17.37
N GLU A 298 4.06 -1.93 -16.60
CA GLU A 298 5.41 -1.73 -17.12
C GLU A 298 5.79 -2.78 -18.15
N ALA A 299 5.41 -4.05 -17.93
CA ALA A 299 5.59 -5.12 -18.89
C ALA A 299 4.79 -4.88 -20.19
N GLU A 300 3.51 -4.48 -20.09
CA GLU A 300 2.67 -4.10 -21.23
C GLU A 300 3.27 -2.93 -22.03
N HIS A 301 3.80 -1.91 -21.34
CA HIS A 301 4.42 -0.77 -21.99
C HIS A 301 5.75 -1.13 -22.67
N ALA A 302 6.59 -1.94 -22.01
CA ALA A 302 7.84 -2.42 -22.59
C ALA A 302 7.61 -3.36 -23.79
N TYR A 303 6.53 -4.16 -23.75
CA TYR A 303 6.04 -4.96 -24.87
C TYR A 303 5.21 -4.11 -25.85
N SER A 304 5.76 -2.97 -26.26
CA SER A 304 5.06 -2.00 -27.09
C SER A 304 4.75 -2.57 -28.49
N LYS A 305 3.66 -2.07 -29.10
CA LYS A 305 3.31 -2.42 -30.48
C LYS A 305 4.45 -2.13 -31.48
N GLU A 306 5.22 -1.07 -31.22
CA GLU A 306 6.39 -0.72 -32.04
C GLU A 306 7.48 -1.79 -31.97
N LEU A 307 7.86 -2.22 -30.77
CA LEU A 307 8.83 -3.30 -30.59
C LEU A 307 8.35 -4.59 -31.26
N VAL A 308 7.08 -4.95 -31.03
CA VAL A 308 6.45 -6.15 -31.61
C VAL A 308 6.50 -6.12 -33.13
N ASN A 309 6.09 -5.00 -33.74
CA ASN A 309 6.09 -4.85 -35.20
C ASN A 309 7.52 -4.93 -35.77
N ARG A 310 8.47 -4.19 -35.17
CA ARG A 310 9.86 -4.16 -35.63
C ARG A 310 10.52 -5.55 -35.59
N VAL A 311 10.37 -6.27 -34.48
CA VAL A 311 10.93 -7.62 -34.34
C VAL A 311 10.23 -8.61 -35.28
N SER A 312 8.91 -8.50 -35.43
CA SER A 312 8.14 -9.35 -36.36
C SER A 312 8.56 -9.14 -37.81
N ASP A 313 8.81 -7.89 -38.22
CA ASP A 313 9.30 -7.56 -39.56
C ASP A 313 10.71 -8.11 -39.78
N LEU A 314 11.64 -7.91 -38.85
CA LEU A 314 13.01 -8.46 -38.95
C LEU A 314 13.03 -9.98 -39.02
N LEU A 315 12.18 -10.66 -38.24
CA LEU A 315 12.08 -12.12 -38.21
C LEU A 315 11.12 -12.70 -39.27
N SER A 316 10.55 -11.87 -40.13
CA SER A 316 9.64 -12.29 -41.19
C SER A 316 10.33 -13.20 -42.22
N SER A 317 9.54 -14.04 -42.91
CA SER A 317 10.04 -14.90 -43.98
C SER A 317 10.67 -14.12 -45.14
N SER A 318 10.18 -12.91 -45.42
CA SER A 318 10.75 -11.99 -46.42
C SER A 318 12.16 -11.54 -46.06
N ASN A 319 12.42 -11.19 -44.80
CA ASN A 319 13.74 -10.74 -44.35
C ASN A 319 14.69 -11.91 -44.06
N ALA A 320 14.16 -13.10 -43.72
CA ALA A 320 14.97 -14.29 -43.44
C ALA A 320 15.92 -14.67 -44.59
N GLY A 321 15.49 -14.51 -45.85
CA GLY A 321 16.34 -14.77 -47.02
C GLY A 321 17.49 -13.76 -47.14
N VAL A 322 17.19 -12.48 -46.93
CA VAL A 322 18.16 -11.37 -47.05
C VAL A 322 19.18 -11.41 -45.91
N ILE A 323 18.73 -11.61 -44.67
CA ILE A 323 19.57 -11.78 -43.49
C ILE A 323 20.58 -12.92 -43.72
N ARG A 324 20.11 -14.07 -44.22
CA ARG A 324 20.99 -15.20 -44.54
C ARG A 324 21.98 -14.85 -45.66
N SER A 325 21.57 -14.16 -46.72
CA SER A 325 22.49 -13.75 -47.78
C SER A 325 23.53 -12.72 -47.32
N CYS A 326 23.20 -11.90 -46.32
CA CYS A 326 24.11 -10.96 -45.68
C CYS A 326 25.02 -11.61 -44.61
N GLY A 327 24.89 -12.91 -44.35
CA GLY A 327 25.67 -13.62 -43.33
C GLY A 327 25.40 -13.17 -41.89
N LEU A 328 24.25 -12.54 -41.65
CA LEU A 328 23.86 -12.03 -40.32
C LEU A 328 23.18 -13.12 -39.50
N ASP A 329 23.46 -13.16 -38.19
CA ASP A 329 22.86 -14.11 -37.26
C ASP A 329 21.64 -13.50 -36.55
N SER A 330 20.46 -14.08 -36.78
CA SER A 330 19.22 -13.71 -36.11
C SER A 330 18.84 -14.62 -34.95
N ALA A 331 19.63 -15.66 -34.65
CA ALA A 331 19.33 -16.60 -33.58
C ALA A 331 19.26 -15.95 -32.18
N PRO A 332 20.16 -15.04 -31.78
CA PRO A 332 20.07 -14.37 -30.48
C PRO A 332 18.80 -13.52 -30.32
N LEU A 333 18.42 -12.79 -31.37
CA LEU A 333 17.17 -12.02 -31.37
C LEU A 333 15.96 -12.94 -31.27
N LYS A 334 15.97 -14.07 -32.01
CA LYS A 334 14.87 -15.03 -32.00
C LYS A 334 14.70 -15.70 -30.62
N GLU A 335 15.79 -16.06 -29.95
CA GLU A 335 15.76 -16.66 -28.62
C GLU A 335 15.20 -15.68 -27.58
N ALA A 336 15.74 -14.46 -27.51
CA ALA A 336 15.24 -13.42 -26.60
C ALA A 336 13.78 -13.02 -26.89
N TRP A 337 13.37 -13.02 -28.17
CA TRP A 337 11.98 -12.76 -28.56
C TRP A 337 11.02 -13.86 -28.11
N VAL A 338 11.43 -15.14 -28.20
CA VAL A 338 10.62 -16.27 -27.71
C VAL A 338 10.46 -16.19 -26.19
N GLU A 339 11.52 -15.87 -25.46
CA GLU A 339 11.48 -15.67 -24.01
C GLU A 339 10.51 -14.53 -23.63
N LEU A 340 10.64 -13.36 -24.27
CA LEU A 340 9.76 -12.21 -24.04
C LEU A 340 8.29 -12.54 -24.32
N ARG A 341 7.99 -13.20 -25.45
CA ARG A 341 6.63 -13.64 -25.78
C ARG A 341 6.09 -14.67 -24.80
N ALA A 342 6.93 -15.59 -24.31
CA ALA A 342 6.50 -16.57 -23.32
C ALA A 342 6.05 -15.90 -22.01
N LEU A 343 6.64 -14.78 -21.62
CA LEU A 343 6.22 -14.02 -20.43
C LEU A 343 4.93 -13.22 -20.65
N MET A 344 4.75 -12.64 -21.84
CA MET A 344 3.61 -11.77 -22.14
C MET A 344 2.36 -12.50 -22.65
N GLU A 345 2.53 -13.58 -23.42
CA GLU A 345 1.44 -14.25 -24.14
C GLU A 345 1.00 -15.57 -23.47
N ASN A 346 1.74 -16.06 -22.48
CA ASN A 346 1.35 -17.28 -21.74
C ASN A 346 0.68 -16.93 -20.39
N PRO A 347 -0.61 -17.27 -20.20
CA PRO A 347 -1.30 -17.04 -18.93
C PRO A 347 -0.64 -17.69 -17.72
N SER A 348 0.07 -18.81 -17.90
CA SER A 348 0.78 -19.51 -16.80
C SER A 348 1.95 -18.72 -16.22
N ASN A 349 2.39 -17.66 -16.90
CA ASN A 349 3.49 -16.79 -16.47
C ASN A 349 2.98 -15.43 -15.95
N SER A 350 1.68 -15.30 -15.65
CA SER A 350 1.08 -14.05 -15.14
C SER A 350 1.35 -13.85 -13.64
N SER A 351 2.61 -13.57 -13.28
CA SER A 351 3.03 -13.28 -11.91
C SER A 351 3.81 -11.97 -11.80
N ILE A 352 3.93 -11.42 -10.58
CA ILE A 352 4.71 -10.20 -10.32
C ILE A 352 6.15 -10.36 -10.78
N ASP A 353 6.79 -11.47 -10.41
CA ASP A 353 8.20 -11.73 -10.74
C ASP A 353 8.39 -11.91 -12.26
N SER A 354 7.47 -12.63 -12.90
CA SER A 354 7.49 -12.82 -14.35
C SER A 354 7.36 -11.49 -15.09
N TYR A 355 6.36 -10.66 -14.73
CA TYR A 355 6.18 -9.34 -15.35
C TYR A 355 7.34 -8.39 -15.03
N GLY A 356 7.90 -8.45 -13.82
CA GLY A 356 9.02 -7.60 -13.39
C GLY A 356 10.30 -7.80 -14.22
N THR A 357 10.48 -8.94 -14.89
CA THR A 357 11.64 -9.19 -15.76
C THR A 357 11.45 -8.70 -17.20
N VAL A 358 10.20 -8.46 -17.62
CA VAL A 358 9.86 -8.10 -19.01
C VAL A 358 10.57 -6.83 -19.48
N PRO A 359 10.62 -5.72 -18.72
CA PRO A 359 11.30 -4.50 -19.18
C PRO A 359 12.77 -4.70 -19.55
N ALA A 360 13.50 -5.49 -18.76
CA ALA A 360 14.91 -5.78 -19.03
C ALA A 360 15.11 -6.65 -20.28
N ILE A 361 14.25 -7.68 -20.45
CA ILE A 361 14.29 -8.54 -21.63
C ILE A 361 13.89 -7.75 -22.88
N ALA A 362 12.84 -6.91 -22.81
CA ALA A 362 12.41 -6.04 -23.89
C ALA A 362 13.49 -5.04 -24.33
N ALA A 363 14.23 -4.46 -23.37
CA ALA A 363 15.37 -3.60 -23.67
C ALA A 363 16.49 -4.37 -24.41
N SER A 364 16.81 -5.59 -23.97
CA SER A 364 17.77 -6.47 -24.66
C SER A 364 17.33 -6.82 -26.08
N VAL A 365 16.05 -7.18 -26.26
CA VAL A 365 15.43 -7.44 -27.56
C VAL A 365 15.52 -6.21 -28.47
N SER A 366 15.25 -5.01 -27.93
CA SER A 366 15.38 -3.77 -28.69
C SER A 366 16.79 -3.58 -29.22
N VAL A 367 17.81 -3.72 -28.37
CA VAL A 367 19.22 -3.56 -28.77
C VAL A 367 19.62 -4.58 -29.84
N LEU A 368 19.19 -5.84 -29.70
CA LEU A 368 19.45 -6.89 -30.69
C LEU A 368 18.74 -6.60 -32.03
N ALA A 369 17.50 -6.11 -31.98
CA ALA A 369 16.75 -5.72 -33.16
C ALA A 369 17.41 -4.54 -33.89
N ASP A 370 17.83 -3.51 -33.15
CA ASP A 370 18.50 -2.33 -33.70
C ASP A 370 19.85 -2.69 -34.34
N SER A 371 20.63 -3.54 -33.68
CA SER A 371 21.91 -4.03 -34.22
C SER A 371 21.72 -4.85 -35.50
N LEU A 372 20.71 -5.73 -35.53
CA LEU A 372 20.43 -6.56 -36.71
C LEU A 372 19.91 -5.70 -37.86
N GLN A 373 19.01 -4.75 -37.56
CA GLN A 373 18.47 -3.83 -38.55
C GLN A 373 19.56 -2.95 -39.16
N SER A 374 20.43 -2.35 -38.34
CA SER A 374 21.55 -1.53 -38.82
C SER A 374 22.48 -2.33 -39.73
N SER A 375 22.82 -3.57 -39.33
CA SER A 375 23.70 -4.43 -40.13
C SER A 375 23.04 -4.87 -41.44
N LEU A 376 21.72 -5.10 -41.42
CA LEU A 376 20.94 -5.46 -42.60
C LEU A 376 20.86 -4.27 -43.58
N GLU A 377 20.58 -3.07 -43.08
CA GLU A 377 20.57 -1.84 -43.87
C GLU A 377 21.94 -1.53 -44.46
N GLU A 378 23.03 -1.70 -43.70
CA GLU A 378 24.40 -1.58 -44.20
C GLU A 378 24.69 -2.60 -45.32
N CYS A 379 24.25 -3.85 -45.16
CA CYS A 379 24.42 -4.87 -46.20
C CYS A 379 23.63 -4.55 -47.48
N ILE A 380 22.38 -4.11 -47.36
CA ILE A 380 21.51 -3.79 -48.50
C ILE A 380 21.97 -2.52 -49.21
N ASN A 381 22.41 -1.52 -48.45
CA ASN A 381 22.87 -0.23 -48.98
C ASN A 381 24.37 -0.19 -49.26
N ALA A 382 25.10 -1.27 -48.99
CA ALA A 382 26.49 -1.41 -49.40
C ALA A 382 26.53 -1.14 -50.91
N PRO A 383 27.31 -0.15 -51.39
CA PRO A 383 27.40 0.10 -52.81
C PRO A 383 27.81 -1.21 -53.46
N ASN A 384 27.04 -1.64 -54.47
CA ASN A 384 27.49 -2.67 -55.40
C ASN A 384 28.82 -2.17 -55.95
N VAL A 385 29.92 -2.60 -55.33
CA VAL A 385 31.20 -2.57 -56.00
C VAL A 385 30.96 -3.49 -57.17
N ASP A 386 30.83 -2.93 -58.36
CA ASP A 386 31.07 -3.62 -59.62
C ASP A 386 32.53 -4.08 -59.61
N GLY A 387 32.83 -5.00 -58.70
CA GLY A 387 33.94 -5.90 -58.78
C GLY A 387 33.54 -6.82 -59.91
N THR A 388 33.91 -6.42 -61.13
CA THR A 388 34.32 -7.41 -62.11
C THR A 388 35.18 -8.40 -61.32
N PRO A 389 34.78 -9.67 -61.18
CA PRO A 389 35.50 -10.59 -60.31
C PRO A 389 36.96 -10.51 -60.73
N ALA A 390 37.85 -10.20 -59.78
CA ALA A 390 39.27 -10.37 -60.04
C ALA A 390 39.39 -11.80 -60.56
N ALA A 391 39.88 -11.94 -61.81
CA ALA A 391 40.05 -13.23 -62.43
C ALA A 391 40.71 -14.16 -61.40
N PRO A 392 40.19 -15.37 -61.19
CA PRO A 392 40.76 -16.25 -60.18
C PRO A 392 42.26 -16.36 -60.46
N ASP A 393 43.09 -16.08 -59.46
CA ASP A 393 44.53 -16.19 -59.61
C ASP A 393 44.89 -17.67 -59.72
N TYR A 394 44.86 -18.16 -60.96
CA TYR A 394 45.25 -19.50 -61.33
C TYR A 394 46.78 -19.65 -61.43
N SER A 395 47.60 -18.69 -60.97
CA SER A 395 49.07 -18.78 -61.04
C SER A 395 49.60 -20.08 -60.42
N LEU A 396 49.01 -20.53 -59.31
CA LEU A 396 49.32 -21.80 -58.67
C LEU A 396 48.86 -23.03 -59.48
N VAL A 397 47.73 -22.95 -60.18
CA VAL A 397 47.24 -24.02 -61.06
C VAL A 397 48.08 -24.11 -62.34
N TYR A 398 48.44 -22.97 -62.94
CA TYR A 398 49.37 -22.90 -64.06
C TYR A 398 50.77 -23.39 -63.67
N ALA A 399 51.26 -23.05 -62.48
CA ALA A 399 52.52 -23.58 -61.95
C ALA A 399 52.45 -25.11 -61.75
N PHE A 400 51.35 -25.64 -61.21
CA PHE A 400 51.16 -27.09 -61.04
C PHE A 400 51.06 -27.82 -62.39
N VAL A 401 50.29 -27.31 -63.35
CA VAL A 401 50.18 -27.87 -64.71
C VAL A 401 51.53 -27.83 -65.44
N LEU A 402 52.31 -26.76 -65.27
CA LEU A 402 53.63 -26.63 -65.88
C LEU A 402 54.66 -27.57 -65.24
N VAL A 403 54.62 -27.78 -63.92
CA VAL A 403 55.43 -28.80 -63.24
C VAL A 403 55.05 -30.21 -63.71
N VAL A 404 53.76 -30.54 -63.82
CA VAL A 404 53.29 -31.85 -64.34
C VAL A 404 53.71 -32.05 -65.80
N ALA A 405 53.64 -31.01 -66.64
CA ALA A 405 54.08 -31.09 -68.03
C ALA A 405 55.59 -31.27 -68.17
N VAL A 406 56.40 -30.57 -67.35
CA VAL A 406 57.86 -30.71 -67.35
C VAL A 406 58.29 -32.08 -66.82
N VAL A 407 57.67 -32.57 -65.73
CA VAL A 407 57.92 -33.91 -65.21
C VAL A 407 57.47 -34.98 -66.21
N GLY A 408 56.32 -34.79 -66.87
CA GLY A 408 55.83 -35.68 -67.94
C GLY A 408 56.80 -35.75 -69.12
N ALA A 409 57.30 -34.60 -69.59
CA ALA A 409 58.30 -34.55 -70.66
C ALA A 409 59.62 -35.19 -70.25
N ALA A 410 60.09 -34.98 -69.01
CA ALA A 410 61.29 -35.61 -68.47
C ALA A 410 61.15 -37.14 -68.37
N VAL A 411 59.98 -37.66 -67.98
CA VAL A 411 59.71 -39.11 -67.95
C VAL A 411 59.68 -39.70 -69.36
N VAL A 412 59.10 -39.01 -70.35
CA VAL A 412 59.09 -39.48 -71.74
C VAL A 412 60.49 -39.46 -72.34
N LEU A 413 61.28 -38.40 -72.09
CA LEU A 413 62.67 -38.31 -72.53
C LEU A 413 63.56 -39.36 -71.84
N TYR A 414 63.37 -39.60 -70.55
CA TYR A 414 64.08 -40.66 -69.82
C TYR A 414 63.71 -42.06 -70.30
N ARG A 415 62.44 -42.32 -70.60
CA ARG A 415 62.00 -43.60 -71.21
C ARG A 415 62.59 -43.80 -72.60
N ARG A 416 62.62 -42.76 -73.45
CA ARG A 416 63.28 -42.83 -74.76
C ARG A 416 64.80 -43.02 -74.64
N TYR A 417 65.43 -42.40 -73.65
CA TYR A 417 66.85 -42.59 -73.37
C TYR A 417 67.16 -44.02 -72.90
N ARG A 418 66.32 -44.61 -72.04
CA ARG A 418 66.44 -46.02 -71.65
C ARG A 418 66.22 -47.00 -72.82
N GLN A 419 65.22 -46.77 -73.66
CA GLN A 419 65.00 -47.59 -74.85
C GLN A 419 66.19 -47.54 -75.81
N ALA A 420 66.85 -46.39 -75.94
CA ALA A 420 68.07 -46.25 -76.73
C ALA A 420 69.31 -46.94 -76.12
N GLN A 421 69.28 -47.31 -74.83
CA GLN A 421 70.37 -48.06 -74.17
C GLN A 421 70.15 -49.58 -74.16
N GLU A 422 68.94 -50.06 -74.45
CA GLU A 422 68.64 -51.50 -74.57
C GLU A 422 68.88 -52.02 -76.01
N GLU A 423 69.19 -51.14 -76.97
CA GLU A 423 69.56 -51.46 -78.36
C GLU A 423 71.07 -51.32 -78.67
N GLN A 424 71.92 -51.18 -77.65
CA GLN A 424 73.38 -51.38 -77.70
C GLN A 424 73.76 -52.62 -76.91
#